data_AF-A0AAU9AIQ4-F1
#
_entry.id   AF-A0AAU9AIQ4-F1
#
_cell.length_a   1.000
_cell.length_b   1.000
_cell.length_c   1.000
_cell.angle_alpha   90.00
_cell.angle_beta   90.00
_cell.angle_gamma   90.00
#
_symmetry.space_group_name_H-M   'P 1'
#
loop_
_entity.id
_entity.type
_entity.pdbx_description
1 polymer ?
#
loop_
_entity_poly.entity_id
_entity_poly.type
_entity_poly.pdbx_seq_one_letter_code
_entity_poly.pdbx_strand_id
1 'polypeptide(L)'
;MKTVAKTIVSAVLGLACAAAQAAAPTAPDLPLRVSPWLEQAMDSKTCPLVDVLVGGAASGAKAPATRVATVWLAREDGYADPSAWPALYLSLGGRPLALRREGGPSDVEAQSLRERRGLSLRWSAPAERVSARLHLQAPRLYVETGDSWQPVPPDRAERARQGEDPTRTVWKGRLSLDLRGRAWEREVEVVSTCGP
;
A
#
# COMPACT_ATOMS: atom_id res chain seq x y z
N MET A 1 -30.73 -17.84 79.28
CA MET A 1 -29.97 -18.91 78.60
C MET A 1 -30.04 -18.72 77.09
N LYS A 2 -28.92 -18.97 76.39
CA LYS A 2 -28.67 -18.93 74.93
C LYS A 2 -28.36 -17.52 74.36
N THR A 3 -27.11 -17.08 74.18
CA THR A 3 -25.94 -17.47 73.34
C THR A 3 -25.86 -16.72 71.99
N VAL A 4 -25.02 -15.69 72.01
CA VAL A 4 -24.08 -15.01 71.06
C VAL A 4 -23.86 -15.52 69.60
N ALA A 5 -23.63 -14.51 68.72
CA ALA A 5 -22.88 -14.43 67.44
C ALA A 5 -23.55 -14.98 66.15
N LYS A 6 -23.38 -14.41 64.94
CA LYS A 6 -22.20 -13.76 64.33
C LYS A 6 -22.59 -12.96 63.07
N THR A 7 -21.93 -11.83 62.85
CA THR A 7 -21.86 -11.00 61.63
C THR A 7 -21.40 -11.79 60.40
N ILE A 8 -21.86 -11.44 59.18
CA ILE A 8 -21.03 -11.28 57.97
C ILE A 8 -21.77 -10.34 57.00
N VAL A 9 -21.13 -9.19 56.75
CA VAL A 9 -21.41 -8.26 55.64
C VAL A 9 -20.85 -8.89 54.36
N SER A 10 -21.58 -8.87 53.25
CA SER A 10 -21.03 -9.23 51.94
C SER A 10 -21.43 -8.17 50.92
N ALA A 11 -20.44 -7.34 50.60
CA ALA A 11 -20.47 -6.34 49.55
C ALA A 11 -20.55 -7.03 48.19
N VAL A 12 -21.57 -6.68 47.40
CA VAL A 12 -21.65 -7.08 46.00
C VAL A 12 -20.88 -6.04 45.17
N LEU A 13 -19.58 -6.29 44.98
CA LEU A 13 -18.81 -5.68 43.91
C LEU A 13 -19.10 -6.47 42.62
N GLY A 14 -20.10 -6.02 41.86
CA GLY A 14 -20.37 -6.51 40.50
C GLY A 14 -19.47 -5.79 39.51
N LEU A 15 -18.53 -6.54 38.92
CA LEU A 15 -17.54 -6.10 37.94
C LEU A 15 -18.16 -5.25 36.82
N ALA A 16 -17.71 -4.01 36.71
CA ALA A 16 -17.81 -3.26 35.47
C ALA A 16 -16.91 -3.95 34.44
N CYS A 17 -17.51 -4.70 33.50
CA CYS A 17 -16.88 -5.03 32.24
C CYS A 17 -16.58 -3.71 31.53
N ALA A 18 -15.39 -3.15 31.77
CA ALA A 18 -14.77 -2.23 30.85
C ALA A 18 -14.56 -3.04 29.56
N ALA A 19 -15.53 -2.96 28.66
CA ALA A 19 -15.30 -3.23 27.26
C ALA A 19 -14.19 -2.25 26.85
N ALA A 20 -12.94 -2.71 26.94
CA ALA A 20 -11.83 -2.04 26.33
C ALA A 20 -12.26 -1.81 24.89
N GLN A 21 -12.57 -0.56 24.55
CA GLN A 21 -12.81 -0.15 23.18
C GLN A 21 -11.63 -0.72 22.40
N ALA A 22 -11.87 -1.77 21.63
CA ALA A 22 -10.94 -2.22 20.63
C ALA A 22 -10.78 -1.00 19.73
N ALA A 23 -9.71 -0.21 19.96
CA ALA A 23 -9.42 0.94 19.14
C ALA A 23 -9.57 0.49 17.69
N ALA A 24 -10.26 1.28 16.87
CA ALA A 24 -10.56 0.92 15.49
C ALA A 24 -9.29 0.41 14.78
N PRO A 25 -9.40 -0.49 13.77
CA PRO A 25 -8.28 -0.78 12.90
C PRO A 25 -7.71 0.56 12.42
N THR A 26 -6.44 0.82 12.68
CA THR A 26 -5.79 2.07 12.25
C THR A 26 -5.65 1.98 10.73
N ALA A 27 -6.66 2.44 10.00
CA ALA A 27 -6.53 2.59 8.56
C ALA A 27 -5.33 3.51 8.26
N PRO A 28 -4.69 3.37 7.08
CA PRO A 28 -3.80 4.39 6.58
C PRO A 28 -4.47 5.75 6.59
N ASP A 29 -3.67 6.80 6.81
CA ASP A 29 -4.13 8.16 6.64
C ASP A 29 -4.46 8.39 5.16
N LEU A 30 -5.61 9.03 4.92
CA LEU A 30 -6.09 9.40 3.60
C LEU A 30 -6.38 10.92 3.57
N PRO A 31 -5.76 11.70 2.65
CA PRO A 31 -4.71 11.28 1.70
C PRO A 31 -3.39 10.92 2.40
N LEU A 32 -2.55 10.17 1.70
CA LEU A 32 -1.18 9.86 2.11
C LEU A 32 -0.43 11.14 2.50
N ARG A 33 0.09 11.18 3.72
CA ARG A 33 1.10 12.16 4.13
C ARG A 33 2.47 11.64 3.70
N VAL A 34 3.13 12.38 2.82
CA VAL A 34 4.46 12.07 2.32
C VAL A 34 5.51 12.76 3.18
N SER A 35 6.70 12.16 3.27
CA SER A 35 7.84 12.81 3.94
C SER A 35 8.53 13.77 2.97
N PRO A 36 9.23 14.82 3.47
CA PRO A 36 9.96 15.75 2.60
C PRO A 36 10.99 15.05 1.71
N TRP A 37 11.63 13.99 2.22
CA TRP A 37 12.54 13.18 1.42
C TRP A 37 11.83 12.48 0.26
N LEU A 38 10.65 11.89 0.51
CA LEU A 38 9.89 11.21 -0.53
C LEU A 38 9.39 12.20 -1.57
N GLU A 39 8.91 13.38 -1.15
CA GLU A 39 8.55 14.47 -2.07
C GLU A 39 9.70 14.81 -3.02
N GLN A 40 10.90 15.04 -2.48
CA GLN A 40 12.09 15.33 -3.27
C GLN A 40 12.51 14.17 -4.18
N ALA A 41 12.39 12.93 -3.70
CA ALA A 41 12.75 11.75 -4.47
C ALA A 41 11.80 11.52 -5.66
N MET A 42 10.49 11.76 -5.47
CA MET A 42 9.49 11.63 -6.53
C MET A 42 9.63 12.71 -7.62
N ASP A 43 10.15 13.89 -7.27
CA ASP A 43 10.38 14.99 -8.22
C ASP A 43 11.59 14.75 -9.16
N SER A 44 12.41 13.74 -8.87
CA SER A 44 13.67 13.46 -9.58
C SER A 44 13.54 12.95 -11.03
N LYS A 45 12.31 12.85 -11.59
CA LYS A 45 12.01 12.25 -12.91
C LYS A 45 12.46 10.80 -13.10
N THR A 46 12.91 10.13 -12.04
CA THR A 46 13.35 8.73 -12.13
C THR A 46 12.12 7.84 -12.27
N CYS A 47 12.22 6.77 -13.07
CA CYS A 47 11.13 5.81 -13.28
C CYS A 47 11.43 4.51 -12.53
N PRO A 48 10.42 3.75 -12.04
CA PRO A 48 8.98 4.00 -12.12
C PRO A 48 8.40 4.64 -10.85
N LEU A 49 7.63 5.73 -10.98
CA LEU A 49 6.85 6.26 -9.85
C LEU A 49 5.55 5.47 -9.73
N VAL A 50 5.32 4.84 -8.58
CA VAL A 50 4.21 3.91 -8.39
C VAL A 50 3.28 4.40 -7.29
N ASP A 51 2.07 4.79 -7.67
CA ASP A 51 1.03 5.20 -6.73
C ASP A 51 0.03 4.07 -6.47
N VAL A 52 -0.41 3.95 -5.22
CA VAL A 52 -1.48 3.04 -4.80
C VAL A 52 -2.68 3.89 -4.38
N LEU A 53 -3.79 3.70 -5.07
CA LEU A 53 -4.97 4.55 -5.01
C LEU A 53 -6.17 3.76 -4.48
N VAL A 54 -6.92 4.35 -3.55
CA VAL A 54 -8.26 3.89 -3.17
C VAL A 54 -9.31 4.73 -3.90
N GLY A 55 -10.46 4.14 -4.23
CA GLY A 55 -11.53 4.80 -4.99
C GLY A 55 -11.40 4.71 -6.51
N GLY A 56 -10.25 4.27 -7.03
CA GLY A 56 -9.97 4.02 -8.46
C GLY A 56 -9.84 5.29 -9.30
N ALA A 57 -8.79 5.39 -10.13
CA ALA A 57 -8.67 6.46 -11.13
C ALA A 57 -9.31 6.07 -12.47
N ALA A 58 -9.37 4.76 -12.79
CA ALA A 58 -9.84 4.27 -14.10
C ALA A 58 -11.22 3.57 -14.10
N SER A 59 -11.93 3.48 -12.96
CA SER A 59 -13.14 2.66 -12.84
C SER A 59 -14.45 3.43 -12.66
N GLY A 60 -14.65 4.58 -13.33
CA GLY A 60 -15.94 5.28 -13.34
C GLY A 60 -16.57 5.54 -11.96
N ALA A 61 -15.74 5.54 -10.91
CA ALA A 61 -16.18 5.69 -9.54
C ALA A 61 -16.51 7.16 -9.30
N LYS A 62 -17.63 7.43 -8.63
CA LYS A 62 -18.05 8.80 -8.28
C LYS A 62 -17.11 9.49 -7.29
N ALA A 63 -16.19 8.77 -6.65
CA ALA A 63 -15.30 9.29 -5.64
C ALA A 63 -13.91 9.61 -6.26
N PRO A 64 -13.29 10.75 -5.91
CA PRO A 64 -11.95 11.07 -6.38
C PRO A 64 -10.94 10.02 -5.88
N ALA A 65 -10.08 9.55 -6.78
CA ALA A 65 -8.99 8.64 -6.43
C ALA A 65 -8.11 9.31 -5.35
N THR A 66 -7.90 8.60 -4.24
CA THR A 66 -7.09 9.09 -3.13
C THR A 66 -5.88 8.19 -2.96
N ARG A 67 -4.68 8.78 -2.98
CA ARG A 67 -3.44 8.03 -2.76
C ARG A 67 -3.36 7.55 -1.31
N VAL A 68 -3.29 6.23 -1.14
CA VAL A 68 -3.14 5.56 0.17
C VAL A 68 -1.69 5.19 0.46
N ALA A 69 -0.92 4.91 -0.59
CA ALA A 69 0.49 4.57 -0.49
C ALA A 69 1.22 4.92 -1.80
N THR A 70 2.55 4.96 -1.73
CA THR A 70 3.45 5.05 -2.89
C THR A 70 4.49 3.95 -2.75
N VAL A 71 4.86 3.31 -3.85
CA VAL A 71 6.02 2.43 -3.91
C VAL A 71 7.18 3.18 -4.54
N TRP A 72 8.33 3.17 -3.86
CA TRP A 72 9.53 3.86 -4.32
C TRP A 72 10.80 3.22 -3.71
N LEU A 73 11.96 3.79 -4.01
CA LEU A 73 13.22 3.54 -3.29
C LEU A 73 13.09 3.95 -1.82
N ALA A 74 13.81 3.29 -0.91
CA ALA A 74 14.05 3.86 0.40
C ALA A 74 15.21 4.86 0.42
N ARG A 75 15.30 5.66 1.49
CA ARG A 75 16.41 6.59 1.69
C ARG A 75 17.76 5.87 1.69
N GLU A 76 17.79 4.65 2.20
CA GLU A 76 18.98 3.82 2.29
C GLU A 76 19.30 3.09 0.98
N ASP A 77 18.40 3.11 0.00
CA ASP A 77 18.51 2.38 -1.27
C ASP A 77 19.12 3.22 -2.41
N GLY A 78 20.07 4.11 -2.10
CA GLY A 78 20.56 5.15 -3.03
C GLY A 78 21.09 4.67 -4.39
N TYR A 79 21.26 3.35 -4.60
CA TYR A 79 21.68 2.73 -5.85
C TYR A 79 20.81 1.53 -6.29
N ALA A 80 19.68 1.26 -5.62
CA ALA A 80 18.82 0.16 -6.03
C ALA A 80 18.06 0.53 -7.30
N ASP A 81 17.80 -0.47 -8.15
CA ASP A 81 16.96 -0.29 -9.32
C ASP A 81 15.52 0.07 -8.89
N PRO A 82 14.99 1.24 -9.27
CA PRO A 82 13.62 1.63 -8.95
C PRO A 82 12.57 0.61 -9.41
N SER A 83 12.84 -0.14 -10.48
CA SER A 83 11.95 -1.20 -10.98
C SER A 83 11.77 -2.34 -9.96
N ALA A 84 12.65 -2.43 -8.96
CA ALA A 84 12.62 -3.46 -7.93
C ALA A 84 11.53 -3.28 -6.85
N TRP A 85 10.86 -2.13 -6.82
CA TRP A 85 9.78 -1.80 -5.87
C TRP A 85 10.17 -2.05 -4.40
N PRO A 86 11.31 -1.53 -3.91
CA PRO A 86 11.90 -2.00 -2.67
C PRO A 86 11.21 -1.48 -1.40
N ALA A 87 10.49 -0.35 -1.46
CA ALA A 87 9.80 0.21 -0.32
C ALA A 87 8.35 0.60 -0.64
N LEU A 88 7.46 0.35 0.32
CA LEU A 88 6.09 0.84 0.32
C LEU A 88 5.97 1.94 1.38
N TYR A 89 5.64 3.15 0.94
CA TYR A 89 5.39 4.31 1.78
C TYR A 89 3.91 4.49 2.06
N LEU A 90 3.56 4.57 3.33
CA LEU A 90 2.20 4.89 3.80
C LEU A 90 2.26 5.80 5.01
N SER A 91 1.13 6.34 5.46
CA SER A 91 1.07 7.14 6.69
C SER A 91 0.08 6.51 7.68
N LEU A 92 0.45 6.50 8.96
CA LEU A 92 -0.37 5.98 10.05
C LEU A 92 -0.42 6.98 11.20
N GLY A 93 -1.61 7.47 11.53
CA GLY A 93 -1.80 8.39 12.67
C GLY A 93 -0.99 9.67 12.52
N GLY A 94 -0.85 10.18 11.30
CA GLY A 94 -0.10 11.38 10.95
C GLY A 94 1.40 11.15 10.70
N ARG A 95 1.90 9.92 10.80
CA ARG A 95 3.33 9.61 10.67
C ARG A 95 3.63 8.85 9.37
N PRO A 96 4.52 9.37 8.49
CA PRO A 96 4.98 8.62 7.34
C PRO A 96 5.83 7.43 7.78
N LEU A 97 5.65 6.29 7.11
CA LEU A 97 6.34 5.04 7.36
C LEU A 97 6.76 4.40 6.03
N ALA A 98 7.99 3.90 5.99
CA ALA A 98 8.51 3.10 4.89
C ALA A 98 8.57 1.63 5.33
N LEU A 99 7.90 0.75 4.60
CA LEU A 99 7.97 -0.70 4.80
C LEU A 99 8.92 -1.28 3.75
N ARG A 100 9.76 -2.22 4.15
CA ARG A 100 10.76 -2.85 3.26
C ARG A 100 10.19 -4.09 2.60
N ARG A 101 10.47 -4.26 1.30
CA ARG A 101 9.98 -5.41 0.55
C ARG A 101 10.59 -6.69 1.09
N GLU A 102 9.76 -7.70 1.27
CA GLU A 102 10.20 -9.06 1.57
C GLU A 102 10.51 -9.81 0.26
N GLY A 103 11.58 -10.60 0.25
CA GLY A 103 12.06 -11.31 -0.93
C GLY A 103 13.17 -10.58 -1.68
N GLY A 104 13.64 -11.19 -2.77
CA GLY A 104 14.73 -10.64 -3.58
C GLY A 104 14.29 -9.49 -4.51
N PRO A 105 15.22 -8.60 -4.90
CA PRO A 105 14.96 -7.55 -5.88
C PRO A 105 14.51 -8.17 -7.22
N SER A 106 13.53 -7.56 -7.87
CA SER A 106 12.90 -8.06 -9.09
C SER A 106 12.13 -6.94 -9.78
N ASP A 107 12.29 -6.78 -11.09
CA ASP A 107 11.49 -5.86 -11.90
C ASP A 107 10.03 -6.32 -11.94
N VAL A 108 9.22 -5.78 -11.02
CA VAL A 108 7.83 -6.21 -10.80
C VAL A 108 6.99 -5.96 -12.04
N GLU A 109 7.20 -4.80 -12.68
CA GLU A 109 6.44 -4.40 -13.84
C GLU A 109 6.73 -5.30 -15.04
N ALA A 110 8.01 -5.50 -15.38
CA ALA A 110 8.41 -6.42 -16.44
C ALA A 110 7.86 -7.82 -16.21
N GLN A 111 8.04 -8.34 -14.99
CA GLN A 111 7.58 -9.68 -14.64
C GLN A 111 6.07 -9.81 -14.85
N SER A 112 5.30 -8.84 -14.37
CA SER A 112 3.84 -8.86 -14.47
C SER A 112 3.32 -8.77 -15.91
N LEU A 113 3.97 -7.97 -16.75
CA LEU A 113 3.64 -7.83 -18.17
C LEU A 113 3.98 -9.11 -18.95
N ARG A 114 5.12 -9.73 -18.64
CA ARG A 114 5.58 -10.97 -19.27
C ARG A 114 4.70 -12.16 -18.93
N GLU A 115 4.51 -12.38 -17.64
CA GLU A 115 3.83 -13.57 -17.13
C GLU A 115 2.31 -13.47 -17.27
N ARG A 116 1.78 -12.24 -17.47
CA ARG A 116 0.35 -11.94 -17.64
C ARG A 116 -0.54 -12.54 -16.55
N ARG A 117 0.02 -12.65 -15.35
CA ARG A 117 -0.66 -13.19 -14.18
C ARG A 117 -0.64 -12.18 -13.05
N GLY A 118 -1.53 -12.38 -12.10
CA GLY A 118 -1.49 -11.64 -10.86
C GLY A 118 -0.22 -11.94 -10.07
N LEU A 119 0.21 -10.97 -9.26
CA LEU A 119 1.40 -11.07 -8.42
C LEU A 119 1.06 -10.68 -6.98
N SER A 120 1.80 -11.23 -6.03
CA SER A 120 1.62 -10.94 -4.61
C SER A 120 2.93 -10.45 -4.03
N LEU A 121 2.91 -9.25 -3.46
CA LEU A 121 4.06 -8.61 -2.85
C LEU A 121 3.82 -8.40 -1.37
N ARG A 122 4.89 -8.42 -0.59
CA ARG A 122 4.84 -8.19 0.84
C ARG A 122 5.91 -7.19 1.26
N TRP A 123 5.56 -6.31 2.18
CA TRP A 123 6.49 -5.42 2.84
C TRP A 123 6.29 -5.49 4.35
N SER A 124 7.35 -5.22 5.12
CA SER A 124 7.24 -5.10 6.56
C SER A 124 8.17 -4.06 7.16
N ALA A 125 7.76 -3.57 8.33
CA ALA A 125 8.53 -2.73 9.22
C ALA A 125 8.46 -3.39 10.62
N PRO A 126 9.36 -4.35 10.92
CA PRO A 126 9.25 -5.19 12.10
C PRO A 126 9.33 -4.41 13.43
N ALA A 127 10.15 -3.35 13.48
CA ALA A 127 10.28 -2.50 14.66
C ALA A 127 8.96 -1.81 15.01
N GLU A 128 8.18 -1.44 14.00
CA GLU A 128 6.87 -0.80 14.12
C GLU A 128 5.73 -1.81 14.24
N ARG A 129 6.03 -3.11 14.03
CA ARG A 129 5.08 -4.23 13.97
C ARG A 129 3.99 -4.00 12.93
N VAL A 130 4.43 -3.60 11.74
CA VAL A 130 3.59 -3.33 10.59
C VAL A 130 3.98 -4.24 9.43
N SER A 131 3.00 -4.82 8.75
CA SER A 131 3.22 -5.48 7.46
C SER A 131 2.12 -5.15 6.46
N ALA A 132 2.47 -5.19 5.18
CA ALA A 132 1.58 -4.93 4.08
C ALA A 132 1.65 -6.09 3.07
N ARG A 133 0.52 -6.45 2.49
CA ARG A 133 0.43 -7.35 1.34
C ARG A 133 -0.33 -6.67 0.23
N LEU A 134 0.19 -6.77 -0.99
CA LEU A 134 -0.44 -6.27 -2.19
C LEU A 134 -0.66 -7.42 -3.15
N HIS A 135 -1.92 -7.73 -3.41
CA HIS A 135 -2.32 -8.73 -4.41
C HIS A 135 -2.80 -8.00 -5.65
N LEU A 136 -2.10 -8.15 -6.77
CA LEU A 136 -2.44 -7.52 -8.03
C LEU A 136 -3.00 -8.53 -9.01
N GLN A 137 -3.93 -8.08 -9.84
CA GLN A 137 -4.38 -8.77 -11.05
C GLN A 137 -3.38 -8.53 -12.20
N ALA A 138 -3.61 -9.12 -13.36
CA ALA A 138 -2.80 -8.84 -14.54
C ALA A 138 -2.85 -7.34 -14.91
N PRO A 139 -1.70 -6.73 -15.27
CA PRO A 139 -1.63 -5.32 -15.64
C PRO A 139 -2.33 -4.99 -16.95
N ARG A 140 -2.61 -3.70 -17.13
CA ARG A 140 -2.86 -3.06 -18.42
C ARG A 140 -1.81 -1.99 -18.65
N LEU A 141 -1.12 -2.05 -19.78
CA LEU A 141 -0.16 -1.04 -20.20
C LEU A 141 -0.85 -0.04 -21.12
N TYR A 142 -0.49 1.24 -20.95
CA TYR A 142 -0.86 2.33 -21.82
C TYR A 142 0.40 3.07 -22.26
N VAL A 143 0.39 3.60 -23.48
CA VAL A 143 1.39 4.54 -23.98
C VAL A 143 0.74 5.90 -24.18
N GLU A 144 1.51 6.96 -23.94
CA GLU A 144 1.05 8.31 -24.25
C GLU A 144 1.05 8.53 -25.78
N THR A 145 -0.01 9.14 -26.30
CA THR A 145 -0.15 9.46 -27.72
C THR A 145 -0.89 10.80 -27.82
N GLY A 146 -0.14 11.86 -28.08
CA GLY A 146 -0.64 13.23 -27.95
C GLY A 146 -1.12 13.49 -26.52
N ASP A 147 -2.33 14.00 -26.37
CA ASP A 147 -2.94 14.28 -25.05
C ASP A 147 -3.71 13.09 -24.46
N SER A 148 -3.48 11.87 -24.96
CA SER A 148 -4.28 10.69 -24.60
C SER A 148 -3.43 9.47 -24.27
N TRP A 149 -3.97 8.57 -23.43
CA TRP A 149 -3.36 7.30 -23.10
C TRP A 149 -4.02 6.17 -23.87
N GLN A 150 -3.28 5.52 -24.76
CA GLN A 150 -3.79 4.44 -25.59
C GLN A 150 -3.43 3.06 -25.02
N PRO A 151 -4.38 2.12 -24.91
CA PRO A 151 -4.10 0.79 -24.38
C PRO A 151 -3.16 0.02 -25.33
N VAL A 152 -2.13 -0.59 -24.76
CA VAL A 152 -1.19 -1.43 -25.50
C VAL A 152 -1.66 -2.90 -25.45
N PRO A 153 -1.75 -3.60 -26.60
CA PRO A 153 -2.02 -5.02 -26.62
C PRO A 153 -0.99 -5.83 -25.81
N PRO A 154 -1.40 -6.88 -25.07
CA PRO A 154 -0.50 -7.64 -24.20
C PRO A 154 0.73 -8.24 -24.91
N ASP A 155 0.63 -8.57 -26.20
CA ASP A 155 1.72 -9.09 -27.04
C ASP A 155 2.77 -8.05 -27.43
N ARG A 156 2.46 -6.76 -27.25
CA ARG A 156 3.36 -5.63 -27.54
C ARG A 156 3.86 -4.93 -26.28
N ALA A 157 3.38 -5.35 -25.10
CA ALA A 157 3.57 -4.59 -23.87
C ALA A 157 5.05 -4.47 -23.44
N GLU A 158 5.83 -5.55 -23.50
CA GLU A 158 7.27 -5.48 -23.17
C GLU A 158 8.03 -4.55 -24.11
N ARG A 159 7.71 -4.61 -25.41
CA ARG A 159 8.34 -3.73 -26.42
C ARG A 159 7.97 -2.28 -26.20
N ALA A 160 6.71 -1.99 -25.91
CA ALA A 160 6.25 -0.63 -25.65
C ALA A 160 6.92 -0.02 -24.40
N ARG A 161 7.11 -0.82 -23.34
CA ARG A 161 7.85 -0.38 -22.14
C ARG A 161 9.32 -0.04 -22.40
N GLN A 162 9.94 -0.67 -23.39
CA GLN A 162 11.31 -0.40 -23.80
C GLN A 162 11.43 0.72 -24.83
N GLY A 163 10.30 1.29 -25.28
CA GLY A 163 10.25 2.40 -26.20
C GLY A 163 10.61 3.73 -25.54
N GLU A 164 10.65 4.78 -26.36
CA GLU A 164 10.91 6.16 -25.91
C GLU A 164 9.63 6.88 -25.44
N ASP A 165 8.46 6.32 -25.75
CA ASP A 165 7.18 6.91 -25.38
C ASP A 165 6.90 6.72 -23.88
N PRO A 166 6.34 7.73 -23.20
CA PRO A 166 5.90 7.59 -21.83
C PRO A 166 4.90 6.46 -21.67
N THR A 167 5.06 5.68 -20.60
CA THR A 167 4.21 4.53 -20.32
C THR A 167 3.50 4.65 -18.99
N ARG A 168 2.29 4.10 -18.94
CA ARG A 168 1.48 4.00 -17.73
C ARG A 168 0.99 2.57 -17.59
N THR A 169 1.44 1.88 -16.57
CA THR A 169 0.96 0.53 -16.25
C THR A 169 0.00 0.59 -15.07
N VAL A 170 -1.17 -0.03 -15.24
CA VAL A 170 -2.25 -0.02 -14.26
C VAL A 170 -2.57 -1.45 -13.84
N TRP A 171 -2.56 -1.70 -12.53
CA TRP A 171 -3.04 -2.94 -11.92
C TRP A 171 -4.26 -2.65 -11.06
N LYS A 172 -5.26 -3.53 -11.13
CA LYS A 172 -6.28 -3.62 -10.09
C LYS A 172 -5.84 -4.64 -9.05
N GLY A 173 -6.14 -4.39 -7.79
CA GLY A 173 -5.71 -5.29 -6.74
C GLY A 173 -6.33 -5.01 -5.39
N ARG A 174 -5.67 -5.55 -4.37
CA ARG A 174 -6.06 -5.42 -2.98
C ARG A 174 -4.84 -5.19 -2.11
N LEU A 175 -4.90 -4.14 -1.30
CA LEU A 175 -3.91 -3.83 -0.28
C LEU A 175 -4.46 -4.24 1.08
N SER A 176 -3.72 -5.09 1.78
CA SER A 176 -4.01 -5.53 3.14
C SER A 176 -2.86 -5.09 4.05
N LEU A 177 -3.19 -4.58 5.23
CA LEU A 177 -2.23 -4.15 6.25
C LEU A 177 -2.52 -4.90 7.54
N ASP A 178 -1.46 -5.39 8.18
CA ASP A 178 -1.49 -5.86 9.57
C ASP A 178 -0.72 -4.87 10.45
N LEU A 179 -1.42 -4.34 11.45
CA LEU A 179 -0.89 -3.38 12.41
C LEU A 179 -1.06 -3.95 13.80
N ARG A 180 0.01 -4.53 14.34
CA ARG A 180 0.00 -5.16 15.68
C ARG A 180 -1.14 -6.18 15.83
N GLY A 181 -1.39 -6.98 14.78
CA GLY A 181 -2.45 -8.00 14.76
C GLY A 181 -3.84 -7.47 14.40
N ARG A 182 -3.96 -6.20 13.98
CA ARG A 182 -5.20 -5.63 13.46
C ARG A 182 -5.12 -5.51 11.95
N ALA A 183 -6.08 -6.12 11.27
CA ALA A 183 -6.15 -6.10 9.83
C ALA A 183 -6.94 -4.89 9.31
N TRP A 184 -6.43 -4.28 8.25
CA TRP A 184 -7.14 -3.36 7.37
C TRP A 184 -7.00 -3.85 5.93
N GLU A 185 -8.04 -3.70 5.12
CA GLU A 185 -8.03 -4.15 3.73
C GLU A 185 -8.93 -3.28 2.85
N ARG A 186 -8.42 -2.94 1.66
CA ARG A 186 -9.18 -2.24 0.61
C ARG A 186 -8.76 -2.69 -0.79
N GLU A 187 -9.72 -2.64 -1.71
CA GLU A 187 -9.43 -2.67 -3.13
C GLU A 187 -8.69 -1.41 -3.54
N VAL A 188 -7.70 -1.58 -4.42
CA VAL A 188 -6.82 -0.50 -4.87
C VAL A 188 -6.59 -0.59 -6.36
N GLU A 189 -6.24 0.55 -6.94
CA GLU A 189 -5.60 0.65 -8.24
C GLU A 189 -4.15 1.06 -8.03
N VAL A 190 -3.23 0.36 -8.68
CA VAL A 190 -1.80 0.67 -8.65
C VAL A 190 -1.42 1.21 -10.01
N VAL A 191 -0.77 2.36 -10.04
CA VAL A 191 -0.39 3.06 -11.26
C VAL A 191 1.11 3.29 -11.23
N SER A 192 1.83 2.62 -12.13
CA SER A 192 3.23 2.92 -12.45
C SER A 192 3.24 3.88 -13.62
N THR A 193 3.91 5.00 -13.49
CA THR A 193 4.13 5.95 -14.59
C THR A 193 5.62 6.07 -14.83
N CYS A 194 6.01 5.87 -16.09
CA CYS A 194 7.35 6.12 -16.57
C CYS A 194 7.30 7.27 -17.58
N GLY A 195 8.01 8.36 -17.28
CA GLY A 195 8.23 9.46 -18.21
C GLY A 195 9.27 9.11 -19.28
N PRO A 196 9.47 10.01 -20.26
CA PRO A 196 10.50 9.85 -21.29
C PRO A 196 11.92 10.08 -20.73
#